data_AF-A0A1H5GLH9-F1
#
_entry.id   AF-A0A1H5GLH9-F1
#
_cell.length_a   1.000
_cell.length_b   1.000
_cell.length_c   1.000
_cell.angle_alpha   90.00
_cell.angle_beta   90.00
_cell.angle_gamma   90.00
#
_symmetry.space_group_name_H-M   'P 1'
#
loop_
_entity.id
_entity.type
_entity.pdbx_description
1 polymer ?
#
loop_
_entity_poly.entity_id
_entity_poly.type
_entity_poly.pdbx_seq_one_letter_code
_entity_poly.pdbx_strand_id
1 'polypeptide(L)'
;MKIKNISKEISWSKYNGLVFIASKGKLNYLNEYLSNQKIDNIDYEIGRLKSFECIMAKSLPEIESYIIKKLGGFNSYGDKFYAHIAGAHDMTVSVLYNIKNNTIFLKHPYFEDEFNIKIEILLSLLEETKQLLLILN
;
A
#
# COMPACT_ATOMS: atom_id res chain seq x y z
N MET A 1 -10.52 10.06 0.82
CA MET A 1 -9.60 10.71 -0.15
C MET A 1 -9.87 10.07 -1.51
N LYS A 2 -9.78 10.81 -2.63
CA LYS A 2 -10.03 10.28 -3.99
C LYS A 2 -8.78 10.43 -4.87
N ILE A 3 -8.65 9.65 -5.94
CA ILE A 3 -7.49 9.72 -6.86
C ILE A 3 -7.25 11.14 -7.37
N LYS A 4 -8.31 11.86 -7.75
CA LYS A 4 -8.23 13.25 -8.24
C LYS A 4 -7.65 14.26 -7.23
N ASN A 5 -7.59 13.90 -5.94
CA ASN A 5 -7.03 14.77 -4.89
C ASN A 5 -5.52 14.56 -4.70
N ILE A 6 -4.98 13.45 -5.20
CA ILE A 6 -3.58 13.02 -4.95
C ILE A 6 -2.74 12.96 -6.22
N SER A 7 -3.39 12.85 -7.38
CA SER A 7 -2.76 12.88 -8.69
C SER A 7 -3.03 14.20 -9.40
N LYS A 8 -1.98 14.77 -10.00
CA LYS A 8 -2.05 15.93 -10.90
C LYS A 8 -2.42 15.51 -12.32
N GLU A 9 -1.96 14.34 -12.72
CA GLU A 9 -2.13 13.81 -14.06
C GLU A 9 -2.16 12.28 -14.00
N ILE A 10 -3.06 11.69 -14.78
CA ILE A 10 -3.19 10.24 -14.96
C ILE A 10 -2.88 9.96 -16.42
N SER A 11 -1.83 9.20 -16.68
CA SER A 11 -1.50 8.69 -18.00
C SER A 11 -1.66 7.17 -18.02
N TRP A 12 -1.86 6.59 -19.21
CA TRP A 12 -1.98 5.15 -19.36
C TRP A 12 -1.33 4.66 -20.64
N SER A 13 -0.82 3.44 -20.62
CA SER A 13 -0.42 2.73 -21.83
C SER A 13 -0.78 1.25 -21.72
N LYS A 14 -0.96 0.60 -22.88
CA LYS A 14 -1.24 -0.83 -22.97
C LYS A 14 -0.16 -1.71 -22.31
N TYR A 15 1.06 -1.18 -22.15
CA TYR A 15 2.22 -1.93 -21.64
C TYR A 15 2.55 -1.64 -20.16
N ASN A 16 2.30 -0.40 -19.70
CA ASN A 16 2.71 0.05 -18.36
C ASN A 16 1.54 0.27 -17.40
N GLY A 17 0.30 0.04 -17.83
CA GLY A 17 -0.88 0.28 -17.00
C GLY A 17 -1.12 1.77 -16.75
N LEU A 18 -1.67 2.08 -15.56
CA LEU A 18 -1.92 3.44 -15.10
C LEU A 18 -0.64 4.04 -14.49
N VAL A 19 -0.37 5.30 -14.82
CA VAL A 19 0.70 6.10 -14.22
C VAL A 19 0.09 7.33 -13.59
N PHE A 20 0.24 7.46 -12.28
CA PHE A 20 -0.22 8.61 -11.51
C PHE A 20 0.93 9.57 -11.23
N ILE A 21 0.87 10.80 -11.74
CA ILE A 21 1.85 11.84 -11.44
C ILE A 21 1.38 12.62 -10.20
N ALA A 22 2.21 12.71 -9.16
CA ALA A 22 1.78 13.31 -7.90
C ALA A 22 1.62 14.83 -7.97
N SER A 23 0.66 15.32 -7.21
CA SER A 23 0.36 16.76 -7.13
C SER A 23 1.40 17.55 -6.33
N LYS A 24 2.05 16.94 -5.32
CA LYS A 24 3.27 17.41 -4.62
C LYS A 24 3.64 16.49 -3.45
N GLY A 25 4.91 16.54 -3.02
CA GLY A 25 5.38 16.04 -1.73
C GLY A 25 5.29 14.52 -1.55
N LYS A 26 5.02 14.07 -0.32
CA LYS A 26 4.97 12.65 0.06
C LYS A 26 3.83 11.85 -0.60
N LEU A 27 2.98 12.48 -1.41
CA LEU A 27 2.01 11.77 -2.24
C LEU A 27 2.67 10.94 -3.35
N ASN A 28 3.96 11.16 -3.65
CA ASN A 28 4.72 10.31 -4.56
C ASN A 28 4.67 8.82 -4.15
N TYR A 29 4.75 8.50 -2.85
CA TYR A 29 4.68 7.12 -2.39
C TYR A 29 3.35 6.45 -2.75
N LEU A 30 2.26 7.17 -2.53
CA LEU A 30 0.91 6.68 -2.82
C LEU A 30 0.72 6.50 -4.32
N ASN A 31 1.15 7.46 -5.13
CA ASN A 31 1.04 7.39 -6.56
C ASN A 31 1.89 6.28 -7.17
N GLU A 32 3.12 6.10 -6.70
CA GLU A 32 3.97 5.02 -7.16
C GLU A 32 3.36 3.66 -6.79
N TYR A 33 2.88 3.50 -5.56
CA TYR A 33 2.19 2.28 -5.13
C TYR A 33 0.97 1.96 -5.99
N LEU A 34 0.12 2.96 -6.29
CA LEU A 34 -1.06 2.78 -7.13
C LEU A 34 -0.70 2.53 -8.60
N SER A 35 0.39 3.13 -9.11
CA SER A 35 0.84 2.94 -10.51
C SER A 35 1.42 1.54 -10.75
N ASN A 36 1.90 0.88 -9.70
CA ASN A 36 2.41 -0.50 -9.80
C ASN A 36 1.30 -1.56 -9.83
N GLN A 37 0.04 -1.17 -9.67
CA GLN A 37 -1.08 -2.11 -9.70
C GLN A 37 -1.45 -2.46 -11.15
N LYS A 38 -1.76 -3.74 -11.36
CA LYS A 38 -2.18 -4.31 -12.64
C LYS A 38 -3.52 -5.00 -12.46
N ILE A 39 -4.26 -5.16 -13.55
CA ILE A 39 -5.57 -5.81 -13.48
C ILE A 39 -5.47 -7.22 -12.90
N ASP A 40 -4.39 -7.94 -13.20
CA ASP A 40 -4.17 -9.32 -12.77
C ASP A 40 -3.79 -9.47 -11.28
N ASN A 41 -3.34 -8.41 -10.61
CA ASN A 41 -2.87 -8.49 -9.21
C ASN A 41 -3.64 -7.59 -8.23
N ILE A 42 -4.43 -6.62 -8.71
CA ILE A 42 -5.08 -5.65 -7.82
C ILE A 42 -6.10 -6.29 -6.87
N ASP A 43 -6.78 -7.37 -7.30
CA ASP A 43 -7.70 -8.11 -6.43
C ASP A 43 -6.99 -8.87 -5.30
N TYR A 44 -5.81 -9.42 -5.60
CA TYR A 44 -4.98 -10.06 -4.60
C TYR A 44 -4.51 -9.05 -3.55
N GLU A 45 -4.09 -7.86 -4.00
CA GLU A 45 -3.62 -6.78 -3.15
C GLU A 45 -4.74 -6.25 -2.23
N ILE A 46 -5.93 -5.99 -2.79
CA ILE A 46 -7.12 -5.59 -2.03
C ILE A 46 -7.49 -6.68 -1.01
N GLY A 47 -7.46 -7.95 -1.39
CA GLY A 47 -7.78 -9.08 -0.51
C GLY A 47 -6.83 -9.19 0.70
N ARG A 48 -5.53 -8.99 0.47
CA ARG A 48 -4.53 -8.95 1.56
C ARG A 48 -4.79 -7.82 2.53
N LEU A 49 -5.02 -6.61 2.01
CA LEU A 49 -5.26 -5.43 2.85
C LEU A 49 -6.57 -5.53 3.63
N LYS A 50 -7.66 -6.01 3.02
CA LYS A 50 -8.93 -6.28 3.73
C LYS A 50 -8.74 -7.33 4.84
N SER A 51 -7.98 -8.39 4.57
CA SER A 51 -7.67 -9.40 5.58
C SER A 51 -6.89 -8.80 6.75
N PHE A 52 -5.92 -7.93 6.46
CA PHE A 52 -5.12 -7.28 7.49
C PHE A 52 -5.90 -6.22 8.28
N GLU A 53 -6.80 -5.47 7.65
CA GLU A 53 -7.72 -4.52 8.32
C GLU A 53 -8.52 -5.22 9.44
N CYS A 54 -9.04 -6.43 9.16
CA CYS A 54 -9.72 -7.24 10.16
C CYS A 54 -8.79 -7.66 11.33
N ILE A 55 -7.50 -7.88 11.05
CA ILE A 55 -6.50 -8.24 12.06
C ILE A 55 -6.12 -7.03 12.93
N MET A 56 -6.02 -5.83 12.35
CA MET A 56 -5.69 -4.60 13.09
C MET A 56 -6.73 -4.23 14.18
N ALA A 57 -7.94 -4.77 14.08
CA ALA A 57 -9.01 -4.61 15.07
C ALA A 57 -8.95 -5.63 16.22
N LYS A 58 -7.99 -6.56 16.21
CA LYS A 58 -7.83 -7.62 17.22
C LYS A 58 -6.91 -7.18 18.37
N SER A 59 -6.77 -8.04 19.37
CA SER A 59 -5.83 -7.79 20.47
C SER A 59 -4.37 -7.84 19.99
N LEU A 60 -3.47 -7.15 20.70
CA LEU A 60 -2.05 -7.12 20.36
C LEU A 60 -1.43 -8.53 20.18
N PRO A 61 -1.67 -9.51 21.07
CA PRO A 61 -1.13 -10.87 20.88
C PRO A 61 -1.64 -11.57 19.63
N GLU A 62 -2.89 -11.31 19.23
CA GLU A 62 -3.46 -11.87 17.99
C GLU A 62 -2.78 -11.26 16.76
N ILE A 63 -2.53 -9.94 16.78
CA ILE A 63 -1.82 -9.23 15.73
C ILE A 63 -0.39 -9.78 15.58
N GLU A 64 0.35 -9.91 16.68
CA GLU A 64 1.71 -10.46 16.68
C GLU A 64 1.75 -11.90 16.16
N SER A 65 0.84 -12.75 16.64
CA SER A 65 0.72 -14.14 16.17
C SER A 65 0.43 -14.19 14.67
N TYR A 66 -0.43 -13.31 14.15
CA TYR A 66 -0.69 -13.23 12.72
C TYR A 66 0.57 -12.82 11.95
N ILE A 67 1.26 -11.77 12.39
CA ILE A 67 2.47 -11.27 11.73
C ILE A 67 3.54 -12.36 11.66
N ILE A 68 3.81 -13.05 12.77
CA ILE A 68 4.82 -14.12 12.82
C ILE A 68 4.42 -15.31 11.94
N LYS A 69 3.18 -15.79 12.04
CA LYS A 69 2.76 -17.03 11.38
C LYS A 69 2.36 -16.88 9.92
N LYS A 70 1.88 -15.69 9.52
CA LYS A 70 1.31 -15.45 8.19
C LYS A 70 2.14 -14.50 7.34
N LEU A 71 2.84 -13.55 7.95
CA LEU A 71 3.62 -12.54 7.22
C LEU A 71 5.14 -12.77 7.29
N GLY A 72 5.59 -13.80 8.01
CA GLY A 72 7.02 -14.11 8.15
C GLY A 72 7.75 -13.27 9.20
N GLY A 73 7.01 -12.54 10.04
CA GLY A 73 7.58 -11.75 11.14
C GLY A 73 7.75 -10.27 10.82
N PHE A 74 8.66 -9.64 11.56
CA PHE A 74 8.97 -8.22 11.45
C PHE A 74 10.34 -8.00 10.79
N ASN A 75 10.41 -6.99 9.94
CA ASN A 75 11.65 -6.46 9.38
C ASN A 75 12.14 -5.30 10.24
N SER A 76 13.45 -5.20 10.43
CA SER A 76 14.09 -4.07 11.11
C SER A 76 14.56 -3.03 10.10
N TYR A 77 14.15 -1.77 10.29
CA TYR A 77 14.73 -0.61 9.61
C TYR A 77 15.17 0.39 10.68
N GLY A 78 16.49 0.46 10.92
CA GLY A 78 17.03 1.17 12.08
C GLY A 78 16.50 0.59 13.39
N ASP A 79 16.07 1.45 14.30
CA ASP A 79 15.54 1.05 15.63
C ASP A 79 14.05 0.68 15.61
N LYS A 80 13.46 0.50 14.42
CA LYS A 80 12.02 0.27 14.26
C LYS A 80 11.74 -1.08 13.60
N PHE A 81 10.72 -1.76 14.11
CA PHE A 81 10.23 -3.04 13.59
C PHE A 81 8.91 -2.85 12.85
N TYR A 82 8.85 -3.38 11.64
CA TYR A 82 7.68 -3.26 10.77
C TYR A 82 7.33 -4.59 10.12
N ALA A 83 6.05 -4.88 9.99
CA ALA A 83 5.58 -6.03 9.22
C ALA A 83 5.27 -5.60 7.78
N HIS A 84 5.72 -6.38 6.80
CA HIS A 84 5.33 -6.17 5.41
C HIS A 84 3.94 -6.75 5.16
N ILE A 85 2.97 -5.90 4.85
CA ILE A 85 1.57 -6.33 4.71
C ILE A 85 1.12 -6.43 3.25
N ALA A 86 1.64 -5.57 2.36
CA ALA A 86 1.28 -5.54 0.94
C ALA A 86 2.36 -4.80 0.11
N GLY A 87 2.26 -4.86 -1.21
CA GLY A 87 3.21 -4.27 -2.16
C GLY A 87 4.38 -5.18 -2.51
N ALA A 88 5.34 -4.64 -3.27
CA ALA A 88 6.56 -5.35 -3.64
C ALA A 88 7.55 -5.35 -2.46
N HIS A 89 8.37 -6.40 -2.38
CA HIS A 89 9.43 -6.51 -1.38
C HIS A 89 10.69 -5.71 -1.76
N ASP A 90 10.89 -5.46 -3.05
CA ASP A 90 12.08 -4.85 -3.62
C ASP A 90 11.73 -3.81 -4.69
N MET A 91 12.54 -2.75 -4.76
CA MET A 91 12.54 -1.73 -5.82
C MET A 91 11.31 -0.81 -5.95
N THR A 92 10.22 -1.05 -5.22
CA THR A 92 9.02 -0.18 -5.25
C THR A 92 8.46 0.07 -3.86
N VAL A 93 7.48 0.97 -3.75
CA VAL A 93 6.76 1.23 -2.50
C VAL A 93 6.04 -0.02 -1.98
N SER A 94 6.33 -0.35 -0.71
CA SER A 94 5.61 -1.35 0.07
C SER A 94 4.64 -0.71 1.05
N VAL A 95 3.62 -1.48 1.46
CA VAL A 95 2.76 -1.16 2.60
C VAL A 95 3.29 -1.89 3.82
N LEU A 96 3.69 -1.12 4.82
CA LEU A 96 4.27 -1.61 6.08
C LEU A 96 3.36 -1.28 7.25
N TYR A 97 3.38 -2.13 8.27
CA TYR A 97 2.62 -1.96 9.51
C TYR A 97 3.54 -1.71 10.71
N ASN A 98 3.22 -0.68 11.47
CA ASN A 98 3.87 -0.33 12.74
C ASN A 98 2.98 -0.75 13.91
N ILE A 99 3.40 -1.79 14.62
CA ILE A 99 2.64 -2.37 15.73
C ILE A 99 2.52 -1.43 16.94
N LYS A 100 3.53 -0.59 17.19
CA LYS A 100 3.53 0.32 18.34
C LYS A 100 2.41 1.35 18.25
N ASN A 101 2.13 1.81 17.04
CA ASN A 101 1.15 2.87 16.79
C ASN A 101 -0.17 2.32 16.20
N ASN A 102 -0.24 1.02 15.91
CA ASN A 102 -1.31 0.39 15.14
C ASN A 102 -1.64 1.17 13.84
N THR A 103 -0.59 1.55 13.09
CA THR A 103 -0.73 2.31 11.83
C THR A 103 -0.06 1.60 10.67
N ILE A 104 -0.57 1.85 9.46
CA ILE A 104 0.11 1.48 8.23
C ILE A 104 0.75 2.70 7.58
N PHE A 105 1.79 2.46 6.80
CA PHE A 105 2.46 3.50 6.03
C PHE A 105 3.04 2.91 4.75
N LEU A 106 3.26 3.80 3.78
CA LEU A 106 3.94 3.51 2.54
C LEU A 106 5.42 3.90 2.67
N LYS A 107 6.30 3.02 2.20
CA LYS A 107 7.74 3.28 2.20
C LYS A 107 8.39 2.71 0.94
N HIS A 108 9.24 3.52 0.33
CA HIS A 108 10.13 3.09 -0.73
C HIS A 108 11.46 2.62 -0.12
N PRO A 109 12.07 1.52 -0.60
CA PRO A 109 13.33 1.02 -0.04
C PRO A 109 14.51 2.01 -0.17
N TYR A 110 14.51 2.85 -1.19
CA TYR A 110 15.58 3.85 -1.43
C TYR A 110 15.36 5.22 -0.77
N PHE A 111 14.25 5.43 -0.05
CA PHE A 111 13.97 6.71 0.60
C PHE A 111 13.75 6.54 2.11
N GLU A 112 14.26 7.47 2.89
CA GLU A 112 14.13 7.42 4.36
C GLU A 112 12.69 7.70 4.81
N ASP A 113 12.02 8.60 4.10
CA ASP A 113 10.68 9.06 4.41
C ASP A 113 9.61 7.95 4.34
N GLU A 114 8.58 8.12 5.18
CA GLU A 114 7.37 7.31 5.20
C GLU A 114 6.13 8.18 4.95
N PHE A 115 5.09 7.58 4.38
CA PHE A 115 3.78 8.20 4.22
C PHE A 115 2.71 7.41 4.97
N ASN A 116 2.30 7.93 6.13
CA ASN A 116 1.25 7.34 6.95
C ASN A 116 -0.12 7.51 6.27
N ILE A 117 -0.90 6.43 6.23
CA ILE A 117 -2.22 6.41 5.60
C ILE A 117 -3.15 5.48 6.40
N LYS A 118 -4.44 5.76 6.41
CA LYS A 118 -5.42 4.82 6.96
C LYS A 118 -5.70 3.71 5.97
N ILE A 119 -5.81 2.46 6.43
CA ILE A 119 -6.05 1.30 5.58
C ILE A 119 -7.35 1.43 4.77
N GLU A 120 -8.41 1.95 5.38
CA GLU A 120 -9.70 2.26 4.74
C GLU A 120 -9.55 3.21 3.53
N ILE A 121 -8.65 4.19 3.62
CA ILE A 121 -8.38 5.15 2.55
C ILE A 121 -7.58 4.47 1.43
N LEU A 122 -6.58 3.67 1.77
CA LEU A 122 -5.78 2.94 0.79
C LEU A 122 -6.64 1.94 0.00
N LEU A 123 -7.52 1.20 0.69
CA LEU A 123 -8.49 0.30 0.08
C LEU A 123 -9.43 1.03 -0.87
N SER A 124 -10.01 2.16 -0.45
CA SER A 124 -10.86 2.97 -1.32
C SER A 124 -10.14 3.43 -2.59
N LEU A 125 -8.85 3.78 -2.50
CA LEU A 125 -8.06 4.19 -3.65
C LEU A 125 -7.72 3.02 -4.58
N LEU A 126 -7.43 1.84 -4.04
CA LEU A 126 -7.22 0.64 -4.85
C LEU A 126 -8.49 0.23 -5.61
N GLU A 127 -9.66 0.34 -4.98
CA GLU A 127 -10.93 0.09 -5.65
C GLU A 127 -11.16 1.13 -6.78
N GLU A 128 -10.89 2.41 -6.55
CA GLU A 128 -10.91 3.43 -7.62
C GLU A 128 -9.93 3.09 -8.76
N THR A 129 -8.71 2.67 -8.43
CA THR A 129 -7.68 2.27 -9.41
C THR A 129 -8.13 1.04 -10.21
N LYS A 130 -8.76 0.05 -9.56
CA LYS A 130 -9.33 -1.13 -10.23
C LYS A 130 -10.36 -0.74 -11.27
N GLN A 131 -11.28 0.16 -10.92
CA GLN A 131 -12.28 0.65 -11.87
C GLN A 131 -11.64 1.33 -13.08
N LEU A 132 -10.59 2.13 -12.86
CA LEU A 132 -9.85 2.76 -13.97
C LEU A 132 -9.15 1.72 -14.86
N LEU A 133 -8.52 0.70 -14.27
CA LEU A 133 -7.87 -0.38 -15.04
C LEU A 133 -8.87 -1.16 -15.89
N LEU A 134 -10.10 -1.38 -15.40
CA LEU A 134 -11.17 -2.07 -16.14
C LEU A 134 -11.72 -1.26 -17.31
N ILE A 135 -11.72 0.07 -17.23
CA ILE A 135 -12.19 0.95 -18.32
C ILE A 135 -11.18 0.99 -19.48
N LEU A 136 -9.91 0.82 -19.17
CA LEU A 136 -8.80 1.01 -20.12
C LEU A 136 -8.34 -0.29 -20.80
N ASN A 137 -8.84 -1.46 -20.37
CA ASN A 137 -8.62 -2.76 -20.99
C ASN A 137 -9.87 -3.24 -21.72
#